data_AF-A0A1F7HEJ9-F1
#
_entry.id   AF-A0A1F7HEJ9-F1
#
_cell.length_a   1.000
_cell.length_b   1.000
_cell.length_c   1.000
_cell.angle_alpha   90.00
_cell.angle_beta   90.00
_cell.angle_gamma   90.00
#
_symmetry.space_group_name_H-M   'P 1'
#
loop_
_entity.id
_entity.type
_entity.pdbx_description
1 polymer ?
#
loop_
_entity_poly.entity_id
_entity_poly.type
_entity_poly.pdbx_seq_one_letter_code
_entity_poly.pdbx_strand_id
1 'polypeptide(L)'
;MTGFLDTVSHDVQDFKNLNSRSRNIFIVQILVLMTVSIIVGMLLSPKFKTTQNQNQVALQNNPKGTILEISPRDHIMKVGEEIDLEINLKGDRPTAMDIALSYDPTAINVESVLNGEVFDREIINKIEKGKIMFSAAQSPGENKGKNSSRIVTVKIKALKKIQETKISFIENQTIAAKSGENILSKAQEAIIHIFD
;
A
#
# COMPACT_ATOMS: atom_id res chain seq x y z
N MET A 1 16.25 -16.63 32.47
CA MET A 1 16.86 -16.71 31.12
C MET A 1 18.29 -17.30 31.13
N THR A 2 18.82 -17.77 32.27
CA THR A 2 20.18 -18.34 32.38
C THR A 2 20.24 -19.85 32.12
N GLY A 3 19.21 -20.62 32.51
CA GLY A 3 19.26 -22.09 32.41
C GLY A 3 19.32 -22.67 30.98
N PHE A 4 18.82 -21.97 29.97
CA PHE A 4 18.83 -22.49 28.59
C PHE A 4 20.24 -22.54 28.00
N LEU A 5 21.08 -21.53 28.27
CA LEU A 5 22.43 -21.46 27.72
C LEU A 5 23.35 -22.51 28.35
N ASP A 6 23.16 -22.81 29.64
CA ASP A 6 23.92 -23.85 30.33
C ASP A 6 23.56 -25.25 29.81
N THR A 7 22.28 -25.53 29.54
CA THR A 7 21.85 -26.79 28.93
C THR A 7 22.42 -26.97 27.52
N VAL A 8 22.37 -25.94 26.68
CA VAL A 8 22.93 -25.99 25.33
C VAL A 8 24.45 -26.20 25.35
N SER A 9 25.16 -25.58 26.30
CA SER A 9 26.60 -25.77 26.44
C SER A 9 26.97 -27.20 26.82
N HIS A 10 26.20 -27.83 27.72
CA HIS A 10 26.41 -29.23 28.11
C HIS A 10 26.13 -30.20 26.95
N ASP A 11 25.04 -30.00 26.21
CA ASP A 11 24.71 -30.83 25.04
C ASP A 11 25.78 -30.77 23.94
N VAL A 12 26.38 -29.59 23.74
CA VAL A 12 27.49 -29.39 22.78
C VAL A 12 28.77 -30.11 23.24
N GLN A 13 29.02 -30.16 24.54
CA GLN A 13 30.20 -30.83 25.09
C GLN A 13 30.07 -32.35 24.99
N ASP A 14 28.90 -32.90 25.31
CA ASP A 14 28.60 -34.32 25.15
C ASP A 14 28.66 -34.77 23.69
N PHE A 15 28.24 -33.91 22.77
CA PHE A 15 28.36 -34.17 21.34
C PHE A 15 29.81 -34.32 20.85
N LYS A 16 30.75 -33.57 21.44
CA LYS A 16 32.19 -33.69 21.10
C LYS A 16 32.80 -34.99 21.59
N ASN A 17 32.25 -35.55 22.66
CA ASN A 17 32.73 -36.80 23.28
C ASN A 17 32.17 -38.06 22.62
N LEU A 18 31.26 -37.94 21.65
CA LEU A 18 30.73 -39.08 20.90
C LEU A 18 31.78 -39.71 19.99
N ASN A 19 31.77 -41.05 19.93
CA ASN A 19 32.57 -41.81 18.97
C ASN A 19 32.25 -41.34 17.53
N SER A 20 33.27 -41.26 16.68
CA SER A 20 33.21 -40.65 15.34
C SER A 20 32.07 -41.22 14.48
N ARG A 21 31.78 -42.52 14.59
CA ARG A 21 30.66 -43.17 13.90
C ARG A 21 29.29 -42.68 14.38
N SER A 22 29.09 -42.58 15.70
CA SER A 22 27.83 -42.09 16.30
C SER A 22 27.62 -40.61 15.99
N ARG A 23 28.68 -39.81 16.10
CA ARG A 23 28.64 -38.37 15.81
C ARG A 23 28.21 -38.10 14.36
N ASN A 24 28.75 -38.85 13.39
CA ASN A 24 28.35 -38.71 11.99
C ASN A 24 26.88 -39.08 11.76
N ILE A 25 26.36 -40.11 12.44
CA ILE A 25 24.93 -40.48 12.36
C ILE A 25 24.05 -39.34 12.89
N PHE A 26 24.41 -38.73 14.03
CA PHE A 26 23.67 -37.59 14.57
C PHE A 26 23.72 -36.36 13.66
N ILE A 27 24.87 -36.03 13.05
CA ILE A 27 24.98 -34.92 12.09
C ILE A 27 24.04 -35.13 10.90
N VAL A 28 24.06 -36.34 10.32
CA VAL A 28 23.18 -36.68 9.18
C VAL A 28 21.71 -36.59 9.58
N GLN A 29 21.34 -37.09 10.77
CA GLN A 29 19.97 -37.01 11.27
C GLN A 29 19.50 -35.56 11.46
N ILE A 30 20.33 -34.67 12.01
CA ILE A 30 20.02 -33.25 12.16
C ILE A 30 19.82 -32.59 10.79
N LEU A 31 20.69 -32.87 9.81
CA LEU A 31 20.57 -32.33 8.46
C LEU A 31 19.28 -32.78 7.76
N VAL A 32 18.89 -34.04 7.92
CA VAL A 32 17.64 -34.58 7.37
C VAL A 32 16.43 -33.93 8.05
N LEU A 33 16.43 -33.79 9.36
CA LEU A 33 15.34 -33.12 10.08
C LEU A 33 15.21 -31.65 9.69
N MET A 34 16.33 -30.97 9.45
CA MET A 34 16.35 -29.57 9.00
C MET A 34 15.75 -29.42 7.60
N THR A 35 16.14 -30.28 6.66
CA THR A 35 15.60 -30.25 5.28
C THR A 35 14.11 -30.60 5.25
N VAL A 36 13.67 -31.60 6.01
CA VAL A 36 12.23 -31.92 6.13
C VAL A 36 11.44 -30.76 6.72
N SER A 37 11.97 -30.09 7.75
CA SER A 37 11.32 -28.92 8.37
C SER A 37 11.21 -27.74 7.39
N ILE A 38 12.20 -27.52 6.52
CA ILE A 38 12.13 -26.48 5.48
C ILE A 38 11.05 -26.82 4.46
N ILE A 39 10.97 -28.08 4.00
CA ILE A 39 9.97 -28.51 3.01
C ILE A 39 8.56 -28.39 3.59
N VAL A 40 8.35 -28.84 4.83
CA VAL A 40 7.08 -28.69 5.54
C VAL A 40 6.75 -27.22 5.76
N GLY A 41 7.74 -26.40 6.12
CA GLY A 41 7.59 -24.96 6.24
C GLY A 41 7.21 -24.27 4.93
N MET A 42 7.75 -24.71 3.80
CA MET A 42 7.37 -24.22 2.47
C MET A 42 5.97 -24.67 2.04
N LEU A 43 5.59 -25.91 2.34
CA LEU A 43 4.25 -26.45 2.02
C LEU A 43 3.15 -25.87 2.92
N LEU A 44 3.47 -25.58 4.17
CA LEU A 44 2.58 -24.96 5.16
C LEU A 44 2.77 -23.44 5.26
N SER A 45 3.59 -22.81 4.42
CA SER A 45 3.63 -21.36 4.30
C SER A 45 2.48 -20.96 3.38
N PRO A 46 1.30 -20.55 3.89
CA PRO A 46 0.39 -19.78 3.07
C PRO A 46 1.19 -18.60 2.59
N LYS A 47 1.32 -18.43 1.26
CA LYS A 47 1.85 -17.21 0.65
C LYS A 47 1.39 -16.04 1.51
N PHE A 48 2.32 -15.34 2.15
CA PHE A 48 2.07 -14.21 3.05
C PHE A 48 1.31 -13.13 2.27
N LYS A 49 -0.01 -13.30 2.15
CA LYS A 49 -0.95 -12.20 2.19
C LYS A 49 -1.03 -11.89 3.67
N THR A 50 -0.46 -10.76 4.06
CA THR A 50 -0.66 -10.20 5.39
C THR A 50 -2.14 -9.85 5.53
N THR A 51 -2.96 -10.86 5.77
CA THR A 51 -4.31 -10.70 6.31
C THR A 51 -4.10 -10.62 7.81
N GLN A 52 -3.86 -9.40 8.28
CA GLN A 52 -3.94 -9.09 9.69
C GLN A 52 -5.39 -9.30 10.10
N ASN A 53 -5.68 -10.47 10.65
CA ASN A 53 -6.98 -10.83 11.18
C ASN A 53 -7.12 -10.14 12.54
N GLN A 54 -7.44 -8.85 12.52
CA GLN A 54 -8.17 -8.26 13.63
C GLN A 54 -9.60 -8.77 13.53
N ASN A 55 -9.96 -9.70 14.42
CA ASN A 55 -11.34 -9.89 14.84
C ASN A 55 -11.80 -8.59 15.52
N GLN A 56 -12.08 -7.57 14.72
CA GLN A 56 -13.11 -6.61 15.05
C GLN A 56 -14.29 -6.99 14.18
N VAL A 57 -15.40 -7.34 14.82
CA VAL A 57 -16.71 -7.25 14.20
C VAL A 57 -16.91 -5.77 13.88
N ALA A 58 -16.38 -5.33 12.74
CA ALA A 58 -16.74 -4.05 12.18
C ALA A 58 -18.21 -4.20 11.83
N LEU A 59 -19.09 -3.55 12.62
CA LEU A 59 -20.34 -3.08 12.06
C LEU A 59 -19.96 -2.44 10.72
N GLN A 60 -20.48 -3.01 9.64
CA GLN A 60 -20.37 -2.46 8.31
C GLN A 60 -21.20 -1.17 8.31
N ASN A 61 -20.70 -0.14 8.99
CA ASN A 61 -21.06 1.24 8.74
C ASN A 61 -20.53 1.49 7.33
N ASN A 62 -21.31 1.12 6.32
CA ASN A 62 -21.11 1.65 4.99
C ASN A 62 -21.19 3.16 5.16
N PRO A 63 -20.07 3.89 4.99
CA PRO A 63 -20.12 5.33 5.08
C PRO A 63 -21.12 5.80 4.02
N LYS A 64 -22.07 6.66 4.42
CA LYS A 64 -22.92 7.34 3.44
C LYS A 64 -22.01 8.25 2.61
N GLY A 65 -22.01 8.06 1.28
CA GLY A 65 -21.21 8.84 0.34
C GLY A 65 -19.90 8.20 -0.10
N THR A 66 -19.18 8.92 -0.95
CA THR A 66 -17.89 8.57 -1.53
C THR A 66 -16.75 8.97 -0.62
N ILE A 67 -15.78 8.07 -0.42
CA ILE A 67 -14.52 8.36 0.25
C ILE A 67 -13.38 8.25 -0.76
N LEU A 68 -12.50 9.24 -0.77
CA LEU A 68 -11.25 9.24 -1.53
C LEU A 68 -10.06 9.00 -0.60
N GLU A 69 -9.13 8.15 -1.02
CA GLU A 69 -7.91 7.85 -0.27
C GLU A 69 -6.71 7.78 -1.22
N ILE A 70 -5.62 8.45 -0.84
CA ILE A 70 -4.34 8.29 -1.53
C ILE A 70 -3.57 7.12 -0.90
N SER A 71 -3.05 6.22 -1.73
CA SER A 71 -2.27 5.05 -1.31
C SER A 71 -0.90 5.03 -2.01
N PRO A 72 0.21 4.79 -1.28
CA PRO A 72 0.30 4.72 0.17
C PRO A 72 -0.06 6.04 0.86
N ARG A 73 -0.61 5.94 2.08
CA ARG A 73 -0.99 7.11 2.90
C ARG A 73 0.20 7.75 3.60
N ASP A 74 1.18 6.96 3.97
CA ASP A 74 2.44 7.38 4.60
C ASP A 74 3.56 6.64 3.87
N HIS A 75 4.54 7.39 3.38
CA HIS A 75 5.64 6.82 2.64
C HIS A 75 6.96 7.57 2.86
N ILE A 76 8.05 6.82 2.89
CA ILE A 76 9.40 7.32 3.06
C ILE A 76 10.14 7.16 1.72
N MET A 77 10.68 8.26 1.21
CA MET A 77 11.42 8.33 -0.04
C MET A 77 12.84 8.87 0.16
N LYS A 78 13.75 8.52 -0.74
CA LYS A 78 15.04 9.20 -0.92
C LYS A 78 14.93 10.29 -1.98
N VAL A 79 15.79 11.31 -1.91
CA VAL A 79 15.90 12.30 -2.99
C VAL A 79 16.19 11.61 -4.33
N GLY A 80 15.39 11.92 -5.35
CA GLY A 80 15.45 11.32 -6.68
C GLY A 80 14.63 10.05 -6.85
N GLU A 81 14.09 9.46 -5.79
CA GLU A 81 13.20 8.30 -5.85
C GLU A 81 11.85 8.66 -6.48
N GLU A 82 11.26 7.70 -7.19
CA GLU A 82 9.96 7.79 -7.83
C GLU A 82 8.97 6.81 -7.20
N ILE A 83 7.72 7.22 -7.03
CA ILE A 83 6.63 6.35 -6.60
C ILE A 83 5.33 6.68 -7.33
N ASP A 84 4.52 5.65 -7.55
CA ASP A 84 3.14 5.77 -8.00
C ASP A 84 2.20 5.88 -6.79
N LEU A 85 1.49 6.99 -6.68
CA LEU A 85 0.41 7.20 -5.72
C LEU A 85 -0.93 6.93 -6.37
N GLU A 86 -1.73 6.05 -5.77
CA GLU A 86 -3.04 5.69 -6.29
C GLU A 86 -4.14 6.40 -5.51
N ILE A 87 -5.02 7.10 -6.23
CA ILE A 87 -6.25 7.63 -5.64
C ILE A 87 -7.33 6.58 -5.78
N ASN A 88 -7.80 6.10 -4.63
CA ASN A 88 -8.77 5.04 -4.50
C ASN A 88 -10.12 5.56 -4.00
N LEU A 89 -11.17 4.96 -4.54
CA LEU A 89 -12.56 5.20 -4.20
C LEU A 89 -13.08 4.10 -3.26
N LYS A 90 -13.79 4.53 -2.21
CA LYS A 90 -14.57 3.67 -1.32
C LYS A 90 -15.98 4.23 -1.13
N GLY A 91 -16.93 3.37 -0.73
CA GLY A 91 -18.31 3.76 -0.47
C GLY A 91 -19.13 3.91 -1.74
N ASP A 92 -19.99 4.93 -1.79
CA ASP A 92 -20.87 5.18 -2.93
C ASP A 92 -20.07 5.55 -4.18
N ARG A 93 -20.49 4.99 -5.32
CA ARG A 93 -19.87 5.26 -6.61
C ARG A 93 -20.49 6.49 -7.30
N PRO A 94 -19.70 7.53 -7.61
CA PRO A 94 -20.14 8.65 -8.41
C PRO A 94 -20.19 8.28 -9.90
N THR A 95 -20.99 9.02 -10.66
CA THR A 95 -21.06 8.94 -12.13
C THR A 95 -20.07 9.87 -12.81
N ALA A 96 -19.62 10.92 -12.11
CA ALA A 96 -18.58 11.84 -12.57
C ALA A 96 -17.78 12.36 -11.37
N MET A 97 -16.54 12.74 -11.60
CA MET A 97 -15.69 13.23 -10.53
C MET A 97 -14.71 14.28 -11.03
N ASP A 98 -14.57 15.32 -10.22
CA ASP A 98 -13.50 16.31 -10.30
C ASP A 98 -12.58 16.09 -9.11
N ILE A 99 -11.29 15.97 -9.35
CA ILE A 99 -10.24 15.88 -8.34
C ILE A 99 -9.31 17.06 -8.54
N ALA A 100 -9.08 17.80 -7.47
CA ALA A 100 -8.00 18.76 -7.39
C ALA A 100 -7.09 18.40 -6.23
N LEU A 101 -5.80 18.21 -6.50
CA LEU A 101 -4.79 17.96 -5.47
C LEU A 101 -3.84 19.15 -5.36
N SER A 102 -3.42 19.47 -4.14
CA SER A 102 -2.29 20.35 -3.86
C SER A 102 -1.06 19.53 -3.48
N TYR A 103 0.12 20.04 -3.83
CA TYR A 103 1.40 19.49 -3.42
C TYR A 103 2.46 20.60 -3.33
N ASP A 104 3.58 20.35 -2.63
CA ASP A 104 4.72 21.26 -2.61
C ASP A 104 5.65 20.99 -3.82
N PRO A 105 5.69 21.89 -4.82
CA PRO A 105 6.50 21.70 -6.02
C PRO A 105 8.00 21.89 -5.79
N THR A 106 8.42 22.32 -4.59
CA THR A 106 9.83 22.40 -4.20
C THR A 106 10.34 21.11 -3.59
N ALA A 107 9.44 20.27 -3.06
CA ALA A 107 9.75 18.98 -2.47
C ALA A 107 9.50 17.83 -3.46
N ILE A 108 8.46 17.92 -4.29
CA ILE A 108 8.00 16.86 -5.19
C ILE A 108 7.82 17.38 -6.61
N ASN A 109 8.25 16.60 -7.60
CA ASN A 109 7.87 16.75 -9.00
C ASN A 109 6.79 15.73 -9.36
N VAL A 110 5.76 16.14 -10.09
CA VAL A 110 4.73 15.24 -10.61
C VAL A 110 5.07 14.94 -12.06
N GLU A 111 5.36 13.68 -12.38
CA GLU A 111 5.81 13.28 -13.71
C GLU A 111 4.66 12.94 -14.65
N SER A 112 3.67 12.22 -14.14
CA SER A 112 2.52 11.80 -14.93
C SER A 112 1.29 11.54 -14.06
N VAL A 113 0.12 11.69 -14.66
CA VAL A 113 -1.17 11.37 -14.08
C VAL A 113 -1.88 10.45 -15.06
N LEU A 114 -2.19 9.22 -14.64
CA LEU A 114 -2.77 8.17 -15.49
C LEU A 114 -4.19 7.83 -15.03
N ASN A 115 -5.15 7.83 -15.95
CA ASN A 115 -6.51 7.40 -15.65
C ASN A 115 -6.54 5.95 -15.13
N GLY A 116 -7.30 5.73 -14.07
CA GLY A 116 -7.59 4.41 -13.52
C GLY A 116 -8.77 3.75 -14.21
N GLU A 117 -9.29 2.68 -13.60
CA GLU A 117 -10.33 1.86 -14.22
C GLU A 117 -11.75 2.27 -13.84
N VAL A 118 -11.95 3.14 -12.84
CA VAL A 118 -13.28 3.54 -12.33
C VAL A 118 -14.11 4.27 -13.39
N PHE A 119 -13.46 5.05 -14.26
CA PHE A 119 -14.07 5.85 -15.30
C PHE A 119 -13.50 5.46 -16.66
N ASP A 120 -14.37 5.32 -17.66
CA ASP A 120 -14.00 5.02 -19.04
C ASP A 120 -13.65 6.27 -19.84
N ARG A 121 -14.02 7.46 -19.34
CA ARG A 121 -13.78 8.74 -20.01
C ARG A 121 -13.05 9.73 -19.11
N GLU A 122 -11.82 10.04 -19.50
CA GLU A 122 -11.07 11.20 -19.02
C GLU A 122 -11.57 12.48 -19.72
N ILE A 123 -11.75 13.57 -18.97
CA ILE A 123 -12.22 14.87 -19.46
C ILE A 123 -11.12 15.92 -19.28
N ILE A 124 -10.52 15.98 -18.09
CA ILE A 124 -9.41 16.89 -17.77
C ILE A 124 -8.29 16.06 -17.15
N ASN A 125 -7.06 16.31 -17.58
CA ASN A 125 -5.85 15.81 -16.94
C ASN A 125 -4.78 16.89 -17.11
N LYS A 126 -4.55 17.65 -16.05
CA LYS A 126 -3.70 18.83 -16.07
C LYS A 126 -2.82 18.88 -14.83
N ILE A 127 -1.53 19.06 -15.06
CA ILE A 127 -0.53 19.29 -14.02
C ILE A 127 -0.10 20.75 -14.10
N GLU A 128 -0.30 21.49 -13.01
CA GLU A 128 0.20 22.85 -12.80
C GLU A 128 1.15 22.87 -11.61
N LYS A 129 1.96 23.92 -11.48
CA LYS A 129 2.93 24.01 -10.38
C LYS A 129 2.20 24.01 -9.03
N GLY A 130 2.37 22.92 -8.28
CA GLY A 130 1.76 22.72 -6.97
C GLY A 130 0.28 22.30 -7.00
N LYS A 131 -0.26 21.96 -8.18
CA LYS A 131 -1.66 21.55 -8.34
C LYS A 131 -1.85 20.49 -9.43
N ILE A 132 -2.64 19.46 -9.14
CA ILE A 132 -3.11 18.49 -10.14
C ILE A 132 -4.62 18.66 -10.28
N MET A 133 -5.12 18.70 -11.52
CA MET A 133 -6.55 18.70 -11.83
C MET A 133 -6.87 17.50 -12.71
N PHE A 134 -7.84 16.70 -12.28
CA PHE A 134 -8.29 15.53 -12.99
C PHE A 134 -9.82 15.46 -12.98
N SER A 135 -10.44 15.31 -14.14
CA SER A 135 -11.89 15.16 -14.26
C SER A 135 -12.21 13.95 -15.11
N ALA A 136 -13.16 13.13 -14.66
CA ALA A 136 -13.57 11.93 -15.39
C ALA A 136 -15.06 11.62 -15.17
N ALA A 137 -15.65 10.87 -16.10
CA ALA A 137 -17.05 10.46 -16.02
C ALA A 137 -17.28 9.06 -16.59
N GLN A 138 -18.39 8.46 -16.20
CA GLN A 138 -18.89 7.21 -16.79
C GLN A 138 -19.73 7.50 -18.03
N SER A 139 -19.46 6.80 -19.13
CA SER A 139 -20.33 6.88 -20.30
C SER A 139 -21.70 6.22 -20.02
N PRO A 140 -22.81 6.78 -20.54
CA PRO A 140 -24.12 6.16 -20.40
C PRO A 140 -24.15 4.72 -20.92
N GLY A 141 -24.58 3.78 -20.08
CA GLY A 141 -24.69 2.37 -20.45
C GLY A 141 -23.39 1.55 -20.33
N GLU A 142 -22.25 2.17 -20.02
CA GLU A 142 -21.03 1.43 -19.66
C GLU A 142 -21.04 1.00 -18.19
N ASN A 143 -20.58 -0.22 -17.92
CA ASN A 143 -20.37 -0.77 -16.58
C ASN A 143 -18.88 -1.02 -16.29
N LYS A 144 -17.96 -0.42 -17.07
CA LYS A 144 -16.53 -0.55 -16.81
C LYS A 144 -16.20 -0.01 -15.42
N GLY A 145 -15.21 -0.63 -14.77
CA GLY A 145 -14.72 -0.16 -13.48
C GLY A 145 -15.62 -0.42 -12.28
N LYS A 146 -16.77 -1.10 -12.44
CA LYS A 146 -17.74 -1.32 -11.34
C LYS A 146 -17.16 -2.03 -10.11
N ASN A 147 -16.07 -2.78 -10.29
CA ASN A 147 -15.35 -3.45 -9.19
C ASN A 147 -13.98 -2.81 -8.89
N SER A 148 -13.56 -1.81 -9.66
CA SER A 148 -12.27 -1.14 -9.48
C SER A 148 -12.41 -0.01 -8.46
N SER A 149 -11.42 0.18 -7.59
CA SER A 149 -11.35 1.33 -6.68
C SER A 149 -10.50 2.45 -7.24
N ARG A 150 -9.56 2.15 -8.13
CA ARG A 150 -8.55 3.10 -8.58
C ARG A 150 -9.10 4.07 -9.61
N ILE A 151 -9.04 5.34 -9.27
CA ILE A 151 -9.50 6.45 -10.11
C ILE A 151 -8.36 6.97 -10.98
N VAL A 152 -7.20 7.17 -10.38
CA VAL A 152 -6.05 7.79 -11.03
C VAL A 152 -4.77 7.37 -10.31
N THR A 153 -3.70 7.23 -11.08
CA THR A 153 -2.34 7.01 -10.57
C THR A 153 -1.49 8.24 -10.85
N VAL A 154 -0.88 8.80 -9.82
CA VAL A 154 0.00 9.96 -9.90
C VAL A 154 1.44 9.50 -9.65
N LYS A 155 2.28 9.58 -10.68
CA LYS A 155 3.72 9.33 -10.52
C LYS A 155 4.40 10.58 -10.00
N ILE A 156 5.08 10.45 -8.87
CA ILE A 156 5.82 11.54 -8.24
C ILE A 156 7.30 11.20 -8.08
N LYS A 157 8.12 12.24 -8.02
CA LYS A 157 9.56 12.16 -7.77
C LYS A 157 9.98 13.10 -6.66
N ALA A 158 10.76 12.60 -5.72
CA ALA A 158 11.31 13.41 -4.64
C ALA A 158 12.44 14.33 -5.15
N LEU A 159 12.33 15.64 -4.90
CA LEU A 159 13.31 16.64 -5.36
C LEU A 159 14.24 17.12 -4.24
N LYS A 160 13.73 17.19 -3.01
CA LYS A 160 14.43 17.83 -1.90
C LYS A 160 14.12 17.13 -0.58
N LYS A 161 15.16 16.94 0.23
CA LYS A 161 15.05 16.48 1.60
C LYS A 161 14.10 17.38 2.41
N ILE A 162 13.11 16.76 3.03
CA ILE A 162 12.17 17.42 3.93
C ILE A 162 11.62 16.38 4.90
N GLN A 163 11.42 16.77 6.16
CA GLN A 163 10.88 15.85 7.17
C GLN A 163 9.50 15.36 6.78
N GLU A 164 8.65 16.23 6.24
CA GLU A 164 7.28 15.92 5.85
C GLU A 164 6.83 16.86 4.73
N THR A 165 6.18 16.30 3.71
CA THR A 165 5.38 17.03 2.73
C THR A 165 4.10 16.25 2.45
N LYS A 166 3.06 16.94 1.97
CA LYS A 166 1.72 16.36 1.82
C LYS A 166 1.22 16.49 0.40
N ILE A 167 0.43 15.51 0.00
CA ILE A 167 -0.44 15.59 -1.17
C ILE A 167 -1.87 15.50 -0.66
N SER A 168 -2.61 16.61 -0.80
CA SER A 168 -3.91 16.79 -0.16
C SER A 168 -4.96 17.17 -1.19
N PHE A 169 -6.21 16.79 -0.93
CA PHE A 169 -7.33 17.21 -1.76
C PHE A 169 -7.69 18.67 -1.49
N ILE A 170 -7.96 19.42 -2.55
CA ILE A 170 -8.52 20.77 -2.46
C ILE A 170 -10.04 20.61 -2.36
N GLU A 171 -10.58 20.66 -1.13
CA GLU A 171 -11.96 20.28 -0.81
C GLU A 171 -13.01 21.01 -1.66
N ASN A 172 -12.85 22.31 -1.89
CA ASN A 172 -13.82 23.11 -2.66
C ASN A 172 -13.74 22.90 -4.18
N GLN A 173 -12.81 22.09 -4.67
CA GLN A 173 -12.62 21.76 -6.09
C GLN A 173 -12.68 20.26 -6.35
N THR A 174 -12.85 19.46 -5.29
CA THR A 174 -13.00 18.01 -5.39
C THR A 174 -14.46 17.66 -5.23
N ILE A 175 -15.07 17.10 -6.27
CA ILE A 175 -16.51 16.83 -6.34
C ILE A 175 -16.70 15.39 -6.79
N ALA A 176 -17.48 14.61 -6.04
CA ALA A 176 -17.94 13.29 -6.47
C ALA A 176 -19.43 13.39 -6.79
N ALA A 177 -19.81 13.43 -8.07
CA ALA A 177 -21.17 13.69 -8.50
C ALA A 177 -21.94 12.39 -8.76
N LYS A 178 -23.15 12.27 -8.22
CA LYS A 178 -24.11 11.21 -8.55
C LYS A 178 -25.51 11.82 -8.64
N SER A 179 -26.18 11.62 -9.77
CA SER A 179 -27.53 12.17 -9.99
C SER A 179 -27.65 13.69 -9.76
N GLY A 180 -26.57 14.44 -10.05
CA GLY A 180 -26.53 15.90 -9.86
C GLY A 180 -26.20 16.36 -8.44
N GLU A 181 -26.00 15.45 -7.48
CA GLU A 181 -25.62 15.76 -6.11
C GLU A 181 -24.14 15.45 -5.85
N ASN A 182 -23.49 16.25 -5.01
CA ASN A 182 -22.16 15.93 -4.51
C ASN A 182 -22.28 14.94 -3.35
N ILE A 183 -21.78 13.72 -3.57
CA ILE A 183 -21.78 12.64 -2.60
C ILE A 183 -20.40 12.45 -1.94
N LEU A 184 -19.44 13.36 -2.14
CA LEU A 184 -18.15 13.30 -1.46
C LEU A 184 -18.33 13.47 0.06
N SER A 185 -17.96 12.43 0.81
CA SER A 185 -18.07 12.37 2.26
C SER A 185 -16.74 12.69 2.94
N LYS A 186 -15.64 12.13 2.42
CA LYS A 186 -14.30 12.28 3.00
C LYS A 186 -13.22 12.15 1.95
N ALA A 187 -12.14 12.89 2.11
CA ALA A 187 -10.92 12.75 1.31
C ALA A 187 -9.70 12.65 2.23
N GLN A 188 -8.84 11.65 2.01
CA GLN A 188 -7.68 11.39 2.86
C GLN A 188 -6.39 11.68 2.11
N GLU A 189 -5.61 12.60 2.66
CA GLU A 189 -4.29 12.99 2.15
C GLU A 189 -3.23 11.90 2.33
N ALA A 190 -2.15 12.02 1.55
CA ALA A 190 -0.92 11.27 1.72
C ALA A 190 0.18 12.15 2.33
N ILE A 191 0.99 11.54 3.17
CA ILE A 191 2.15 12.12 3.83
C ILE A 191 3.39 11.45 3.25
N ILE A 192 4.36 12.27 2.82
CA ILE A 192 5.62 11.82 2.23
C ILE A 192 6.77 12.38 3.06
N HIS A 193 7.68 11.51 3.48
CA HIS A 193 8.90 11.86 4.19
C HIS A 193 10.09 11.68 3.23
N ILE A 194 10.95 12.70 3.07
CA ILE A 194 12.05 12.66 2.09
C ILE A 194 13.41 12.79 2.80
N PHE A 195 14.24 11.76 2.67
CA PHE A 195 15.59 11.69 3.25
C PHE A 195 16.67 11.64 2.16
N ASP A 196 17.94 11.71 2.60
CA ASP A 196 19.11 11.58 1.72
C ASP A 196 19.44 10.11 1.42
#